data_AF-A0A962E4M4-F1
#
_entry.id   AF-A0A962E4M4-F1
#
_cell.length_a   1.000
_cell.length_b   1.000
_cell.length_c   1.000
_cell.angle_alpha   90.00
_cell.angle_beta   90.00
_cell.angle_gamma   90.00
#
_symmetry.space_group_name_H-M   'P 1'
#
loop_
_entity.id
_entity.type
_entity.pdbx_description
1 polymer ?
#
loop_
_entity_poly.entity_id
_entity_poly.type
_entity_poly.pdbx_seq_one_letter_code
_entity_poly.pdbx_strand_id
1 'polypeptide(L)'
;MNLVNLLVHQKRLILTTAILFAIAGVYSWLNMNRQEDPFFPYRNGFILTQYPGASVENIENLVLEPLEKEISQVEEVDEIRGIARAGFCQITVRMKEYVYDTDSAWNRIRDAVERAKTQFPEGVMTPLVEDRVIDTPLVVYSLSGHNDVMYMRKVAEEVKLKLLSVPELSKIKLYAQAEEEISIEPDSDKLKQLEINSDYLVKQITSKTKVVPLQTLQADSRQIILNAKTEYQSIDEIKSTLIMLPDGTNMPLELLAKVKYGAKQDAGSVFWKDGKRAIGIGMFIPENQLNVVTFGEKIKSIMNEIDKQYPDIEFEPIFFQPNRVSARISELGNSLLMGMILVSIVLTVFLGMRPGLVVASIIPLVTFT
;
A
#
# COMPACT_ATOMS: atom_id res chain seq x y z
N MET A 1 59.52 6.84 22.22
CA MET A 1 58.89 5.61 22.77
C MET A 1 58.15 4.94 21.61
N ASN A 2 58.60 3.76 21.16
CA ASN A 2 57.91 3.05 20.07
C ASN A 2 56.56 2.52 20.56
N LEU A 3 55.49 2.80 19.80
CA LEU A 3 54.12 2.34 20.07
C LEU A 3 54.07 0.81 20.30
N VAL A 4 54.87 0.06 19.53
CA VAL A 4 55.01 -1.39 19.64
C VAL A 4 55.53 -1.80 21.03
N ASN A 5 56.54 -1.10 21.57
CA ASN A 5 57.07 -1.40 22.90
C ASN A 5 56.04 -1.09 24.00
N LEU A 6 55.19 -0.06 23.83
CA LEU A 6 54.11 0.23 24.77
C LEU A 6 53.04 -0.87 24.76
N LEU A 7 52.64 -1.35 23.57
CA LEU A 7 51.63 -2.40 23.39
C LEU A 7 52.10 -3.76 23.91
N VAL A 8 53.36 -4.14 23.67
CA VAL A 8 53.91 -5.43 24.11
C VAL A 8 53.94 -5.59 25.64
N HIS A 9 54.03 -4.48 26.40
CA HIS A 9 53.99 -4.50 27.86
C HIS A 9 52.56 -4.53 28.44
N GLN A 10 51.55 -4.16 27.64
CA GLN A 10 50.14 -4.07 28.05
C GLN A 10 49.33 -5.30 27.60
N LYS A 11 49.92 -6.50 27.66
CA LYS A 11 49.30 -7.75 27.16
C LYS A 11 47.92 -8.02 27.75
N ARG A 12 47.76 -7.78 29.06
CA ARG A 12 46.49 -7.98 29.77
C ARG A 12 45.41 -7.07 29.21
N LEU A 13 45.72 -5.78 29.07
CA LEU A 13 44.81 -4.77 28.51
C LEU A 13 44.35 -5.16 27.10
N ILE A 14 45.29 -5.45 26.20
CA ILE A 14 44.98 -5.80 24.80
C ILE A 14 44.09 -7.04 24.72
N LEU A 15 44.42 -8.08 25.49
CA LEU A 15 43.67 -9.33 25.46
C LEU A 15 42.27 -9.17 26.07
N THR A 16 42.13 -8.39 27.15
CA THR A 16 40.81 -8.05 27.71
C THR A 16 39.97 -7.22 26.75
N THR A 17 40.56 -6.24 26.06
CA THR A 17 39.86 -5.41 25.08
C THR A 17 39.43 -6.22 23.86
N ALA A 18 40.29 -7.12 23.36
CA ALA A 18 39.96 -8.01 22.26
C ALA A 18 38.79 -8.94 22.59
N ILE A 19 38.80 -9.56 23.78
CA ILE A 19 37.68 -10.40 24.23
C ILE A 19 36.40 -9.57 24.37
N LEU A 20 36.49 -8.36 24.92
CA LEU A 20 35.32 -7.49 25.07
C LEU A 20 34.71 -7.14 23.72
N PHE A 21 35.52 -6.77 22.73
CA PHE A 21 35.02 -6.51 21.38
C PHE A 21 34.47 -7.77 20.70
N ALA A 22 35.09 -8.94 20.91
CA ALA A 22 34.54 -10.19 20.38
C ALA A 22 33.14 -10.49 20.93
N ILE A 23 32.92 -10.28 22.23
CA ILE A 23 31.61 -10.45 22.88
C ILE A 23 30.61 -9.42 22.34
N ALA A 24 31.00 -8.15 22.24
CA ALA A 24 30.16 -7.09 21.68
C ALA A 24 29.79 -7.39 20.22
N GLY A 25 30.73 -7.97 19.48
CA GLY A 25 30.57 -8.44 18.12
C GLY A 25 29.55 -9.54 17.93
N VAL A 26 29.67 -10.59 18.72
CA VAL A 26 28.70 -11.69 18.74
C VAL A 26 27.32 -11.16 19.12
N TYR A 27 27.23 -10.28 20.12
CA TYR A 27 25.97 -9.64 20.49
C TYR A 27 25.39 -8.81 19.34
N SER A 28 26.23 -8.05 18.63
CA SER A 28 25.83 -7.26 17.45
C SER A 28 25.30 -8.17 16.34
N TRP A 29 26.00 -9.26 16.00
CA TRP A 29 25.57 -10.22 14.98
C TRP A 29 24.20 -10.84 15.25
N LEU A 30 23.90 -11.14 16.52
CA LEU A 30 22.62 -11.74 16.93
C LEU A 30 21.47 -10.73 16.87
N ASN A 31 21.72 -9.44 17.12
CA ASN A 31 20.71 -8.39 17.18
C ASN A 31 20.67 -7.50 15.92
N MET A 32 21.56 -7.72 14.96
CA MET A 32 21.63 -6.92 13.74
C MET A 32 20.34 -7.08 12.92
N ASN A 33 19.86 -5.96 12.39
CA ASN A 33 18.73 -5.91 11.47
C ASN A 33 19.05 -6.63 10.15
N ARG A 34 18.04 -7.27 9.55
CA ARG A 34 18.20 -8.23 8.45
C ARG A 34 17.19 -7.94 7.35
N GLN A 35 17.70 -7.52 6.19
CA GLN A 35 16.92 -7.23 5.00
C GLN A 35 17.65 -7.67 3.73
N GLU A 36 16.90 -7.96 2.66
CA GLU A 36 17.47 -8.33 1.36
C GLU A 36 17.96 -7.09 0.60
N ASP A 37 17.08 -6.09 0.46
CA ASP A 37 17.33 -4.87 -0.29
C ASP A 37 17.47 -3.66 0.65
N PRO A 38 18.35 -2.69 0.33
CA PRO A 38 18.37 -1.43 1.05
C PRO A 38 17.13 -0.59 0.70
N PHE A 39 16.71 0.23 1.66
CA PHE A 39 15.66 1.21 1.43
C PHE A 39 16.14 2.32 0.50
N PHE A 40 15.29 2.71 -0.47
CA PHE A 40 15.51 3.86 -1.33
C PHE A 40 14.38 4.88 -1.14
N PRO A 41 14.69 6.18 -1.04
CA PRO A 41 13.66 7.22 -0.93
C PRO A 41 12.76 7.25 -2.18
N TYR A 42 11.48 7.53 -1.98
CA TYR A 42 10.46 7.56 -3.05
C TYR A 42 10.56 8.81 -3.92
N ARG A 43 11.58 8.88 -4.76
CA ARG A 43 11.81 10.02 -5.64
C ARG A 43 11.01 9.99 -6.94
N ASN A 44 10.26 8.91 -7.19
CA ASN A 44 9.50 8.74 -8.42
C ASN A 44 8.05 8.40 -8.09
N GLY A 45 7.12 9.00 -8.81
CA GLY A 45 5.69 8.72 -8.67
C GLY A 45 4.89 9.16 -9.89
N PHE A 46 3.60 8.85 -9.88
CA PHE A 46 2.69 9.19 -10.96
C PHE A 46 1.48 9.96 -10.45
N ILE A 47 0.95 10.82 -11.30
CA ILE A 47 -0.31 11.51 -11.10
C ILE A 47 -1.23 11.07 -12.23
N LEU A 48 -2.38 10.52 -11.87
CA LEU A 48 -3.33 9.94 -12.81
C LEU A 48 -4.63 10.72 -12.74
N THR A 49 -5.15 11.14 -13.89
CA THR A 49 -6.46 11.78 -13.96
C THR A 49 -7.19 11.37 -15.24
N GLN A 50 -8.51 11.48 -15.20
CA GLN A 50 -9.39 11.06 -16.27
C GLN A 50 -10.31 12.22 -16.63
N TYR A 51 -10.52 12.43 -17.93
CA TYR A 51 -11.51 13.36 -18.45
C TYR A 51 -12.34 12.64 -19.52
N PRO A 52 -13.28 11.78 -19.10
CA PRO A 52 -13.98 10.87 -20.01
C PRO A 52 -14.65 11.61 -21.18
N GLY A 53 -14.42 11.15 -22.40
CA GLY A 53 -15.01 11.73 -23.61
C GLY A 53 -14.27 12.95 -24.19
N ALA A 54 -13.20 13.44 -23.55
CA ALA A 54 -12.40 14.53 -24.09
C ALA A 54 -11.38 14.08 -25.16
N SER A 55 -11.11 14.95 -26.13
CA SER A 55 -10.04 14.77 -27.13
C SER A 55 -8.66 14.90 -26.47
N VAL A 56 -7.63 14.38 -27.14
CA VAL A 56 -6.23 14.48 -26.67
C VAL A 56 -5.81 15.95 -26.48
N GLU A 57 -6.14 16.81 -27.45
CA GLU A 57 -5.84 18.25 -27.42
C GLU A 57 -6.51 18.97 -26.24
N ASN A 58 -7.77 18.62 -25.93
CA ASN A 58 -8.46 19.19 -24.77
C ASN A 58 -7.82 18.73 -23.45
N ILE A 59 -7.37 17.47 -23.38
CA ILE A 59 -6.70 16.96 -22.18
C ILE A 59 -5.33 17.62 -22.00
N GLU A 60 -4.60 17.81 -23.08
CA GLU A 60 -3.32 18.52 -23.08
C GLU A 60 -3.49 19.94 -22.52
N ASN A 61 -4.35 20.75 -23.14
CA ASN A 61 -4.53 22.16 -22.79
C ASN A 61 -5.23 22.39 -21.44
N LEU A 62 -6.25 21.57 -21.10
CA LEU A 62 -7.12 21.84 -19.95
C LEU A 62 -6.75 21.07 -18.69
N VAL A 63 -5.91 20.03 -18.80
CA VAL A 63 -5.58 19.15 -17.68
C VAL A 63 -4.07 19.00 -17.53
N LEU A 64 -3.37 18.62 -18.59
CA LEU A 64 -1.93 18.35 -18.53
C LEU A 64 -1.12 19.64 -18.29
N GLU A 65 -1.31 20.68 -19.11
CA GLU A 65 -0.58 21.94 -18.97
C GLU A 65 -0.75 22.60 -17.59
N PRO A 66 -1.98 22.73 -17.03
CA PRO A 66 -2.16 23.28 -15.68
C PRO A 66 -1.45 22.45 -14.59
N LEU A 67 -1.47 21.12 -14.71
CA LEU A 67 -0.76 20.24 -13.77
C LEU A 67 0.75 20.42 -13.88
N GLU A 68 1.32 20.35 -15.09
CA GLU A 68 2.75 20.51 -15.31
C GLU A 68 3.24 21.87 -14.79
N LYS A 69 2.50 22.94 -15.05
CA LYS A 69 2.81 24.29 -14.59
C LYS A 69 2.84 24.41 -13.06
N GLU A 70 1.86 23.85 -12.36
CA GLU A 70 1.84 23.92 -10.88
C GLU A 70 2.89 23.01 -10.25
N ILE A 71 3.09 21.80 -10.79
CA ILE A 71 4.07 20.84 -10.27
C ILE A 71 5.51 21.34 -10.51
N SER A 72 5.77 22.01 -11.64
CA SER A 72 7.10 22.58 -11.95
C SER A 72 7.56 23.67 -10.98
N GLN A 73 6.63 24.24 -10.19
CA GLN A 73 6.95 25.24 -9.17
C GLN A 73 7.45 24.61 -7.87
N VAL A 74 7.37 23.29 -7.72
CA VAL A 74 7.88 22.57 -6.54
C VAL A 74 9.39 22.38 -6.67
N GLU A 75 10.15 22.94 -5.72
CA GLU A 75 11.62 23.01 -5.78
C GLU A 75 12.31 21.64 -5.87
N GLU A 76 11.73 20.61 -5.27
CA GLU A 76 12.26 19.24 -5.21
C GLU A 76 12.12 18.48 -6.53
N VAL A 77 11.27 18.96 -7.44
CA VAL A 77 11.02 18.31 -8.73
C VAL A 77 12.19 18.56 -9.67
N ASP A 78 12.66 17.48 -10.29
CA ASP A 78 13.74 17.47 -11.28
C ASP A 78 13.18 17.34 -12.70
N GLU A 79 12.30 16.36 -12.91
CA GLU A 79 11.75 16.04 -14.23
C GLU A 79 10.25 15.73 -14.12
N ILE A 80 9.48 16.27 -15.06
CA ILE A 80 8.05 16.00 -15.24
C ILE A 80 7.86 15.46 -16.65
N ARG A 81 7.13 14.34 -16.80
CA ARG A 81 6.76 13.78 -18.11
C ARG A 81 5.26 13.50 -18.17
N GLY A 82 4.55 14.27 -18.97
CA GLY A 82 3.14 14.07 -19.29
C GLY A 82 2.90 13.09 -20.44
N ILE A 83 1.83 12.31 -20.34
CA ILE A 83 1.25 11.52 -21.43
C ILE A 83 -0.26 11.79 -21.44
N ALA A 84 -0.74 12.46 -22.50
CA ALA A 84 -2.16 12.62 -22.78
C ALA A 84 -2.64 11.55 -23.76
N ARG A 85 -3.79 10.95 -23.47
CA ARG A 85 -4.54 10.04 -24.34
C ARG A 85 -6.01 10.41 -24.30
N ALA A 86 -6.80 9.93 -25.26
CA ALA A 86 -8.24 10.17 -25.24
C ALA A 86 -8.84 9.69 -23.91
N GLY A 87 -9.50 10.60 -23.18
CA GLY A 87 -10.09 10.36 -21.87
C GLY A 87 -9.14 10.24 -20.67
N PHE A 88 -7.82 10.26 -20.85
CA PHE A 88 -6.85 9.90 -19.81
C PHE A 88 -5.57 10.74 -19.85
N CYS A 89 -5.06 11.10 -18.68
CA CYS A 89 -3.80 11.82 -18.51
C CYS A 89 -2.96 11.17 -17.40
N GLN A 90 -1.69 10.95 -17.69
CA GLN A 90 -0.71 10.48 -16.72
C GLN A 90 0.50 11.41 -16.72
N ILE A 91 0.92 11.83 -15.53
CA ILE A 91 2.15 12.59 -15.33
C ILE A 91 3.10 11.75 -14.49
N THR A 92 4.34 11.64 -14.92
CA THR A 92 5.43 11.04 -14.15
C THR A 92 6.25 12.16 -13.54
N VAL A 93 6.47 12.10 -12.23
CA VAL A 93 7.29 13.08 -11.50
C VAL A 93 8.52 12.39 -10.96
N ARG A 94 9.69 12.97 -11.22
CA ARG A 94 10.97 12.59 -10.61
C ARG A 94 11.50 13.75 -9.78
N MET A 95 11.93 13.45 -8.56
CA MET A 95 12.59 14.38 -7.66
C MET A 95 14.11 14.37 -7.83
N LYS A 96 14.74 15.46 -7.40
CA LYS A 96 16.20 15.61 -7.40
C LYS A 96 16.88 14.59 -6.49
N GLU A 97 18.08 14.16 -6.87
CA GLU A 97 18.82 13.08 -6.19
C GLU A 97 19.25 13.39 -4.75
N TYR A 98 19.25 14.65 -4.32
CA TYR A 98 19.61 15.01 -2.94
C TYR A 98 18.41 15.03 -1.98
N VAL A 99 17.18 14.80 -2.48
CA VAL A 99 15.96 14.79 -1.67
C VAL A 99 15.88 13.44 -0.94
N TYR A 100 16.00 13.48 0.39
CA TYR A 100 15.84 12.30 1.26
C TYR A 100 14.53 12.32 2.04
N ASP A 101 14.02 13.51 2.41
CA ASP A 101 12.66 13.68 2.94
C ASP A 101 11.67 13.77 1.78
N THR A 102 11.27 12.62 1.27
CA THR A 102 10.34 12.53 0.14
C THR A 102 8.89 12.83 0.53
N ASP A 103 8.52 12.64 1.79
CA ASP A 103 7.12 12.84 2.24
C ASP A 103 6.73 14.31 2.22
N SER A 104 7.61 15.18 2.72
CA SER A 104 7.41 16.63 2.64
C SER A 104 7.35 17.13 1.20
N ALA A 105 8.17 16.56 0.32
CA ALA A 105 8.18 16.88 -1.10
C ALA A 105 6.88 16.43 -1.81
N TRP A 106 6.41 15.21 -1.53
CA TRP A 106 5.14 14.70 -2.07
C TRP A 106 3.92 15.46 -1.57
N ASN A 107 3.92 15.91 -0.32
CA ASN A 107 2.86 16.78 0.20
C ASN A 107 2.78 18.09 -0.60
N ARG A 108 3.93 18.72 -0.90
CA ARG A 108 3.97 19.92 -1.74
C ARG A 108 3.52 19.66 -3.18
N ILE A 109 3.81 18.48 -3.73
CA ILE A 109 3.26 18.05 -5.03
C ILE A 109 1.74 17.89 -4.96
N ARG A 110 1.20 17.27 -3.89
CA ARG A 110 -0.25 17.15 -3.68
C ARG A 110 -0.92 18.53 -3.59
N ASP A 111 -0.30 19.47 -2.87
CA ASP A 111 -0.79 20.85 -2.80
C ASP A 111 -0.77 21.54 -4.18
N ALA A 112 0.27 21.30 -4.99
CA ALA A 112 0.35 21.80 -6.37
C ALA A 112 -0.75 21.21 -7.27
N VAL A 113 -1.01 19.91 -7.13
CA VAL A 113 -2.10 19.23 -7.84
C VAL A 113 -3.46 19.79 -7.46
N GLU A 114 -3.71 20.06 -6.18
CA GLU A 114 -4.97 20.68 -5.74
C GLU A 114 -5.11 22.13 -6.25
N ARG A 115 -4.03 22.90 -6.36
CA ARG A 115 -4.06 24.21 -7.03
C ARG A 115 -4.41 24.09 -8.52
N ALA A 116 -3.78 23.16 -9.24
CA ALA A 116 -4.06 22.92 -10.66
C ALA A 116 -5.52 22.53 -10.89
N LYS A 117 -6.08 21.69 -10.01
CA LYS A 117 -7.46 21.23 -10.06
C LYS A 117 -8.48 22.38 -10.07
N THR A 118 -8.18 23.53 -9.47
CA THR A 118 -9.07 24.71 -9.50
C THR A 118 -9.30 25.28 -10.90
N GLN A 119 -8.41 24.96 -11.86
CA GLN A 119 -8.48 25.42 -13.25
C GLN A 119 -9.19 24.40 -14.16
N PHE A 120 -9.53 23.22 -13.65
CA PHE A 120 -10.12 22.17 -14.47
C PHE A 120 -11.58 22.47 -14.84
N PRO A 121 -12.00 22.12 -16.06
CA PRO A 121 -13.41 22.17 -16.45
C PRO A 121 -14.24 21.13 -15.68
N GLU A 122 -15.57 21.33 -15.66
CA GLU A 122 -16.50 20.33 -15.13
C GLU A 122 -16.36 19.00 -15.89
N GLY A 123 -16.38 17.89 -15.16
CA GLY A 123 -16.26 16.54 -15.72
C GLY A 123 -14.86 15.91 -15.66
N VAL A 124 -13.84 16.66 -15.24
CA VAL A 124 -12.52 16.09 -14.92
C VAL A 124 -12.57 15.39 -13.57
N MET A 125 -12.10 14.14 -13.53
CA MET A 125 -12.01 13.36 -12.29
C MET A 125 -10.89 13.91 -11.39
N THR A 126 -11.01 13.68 -10.08
CA THR A 126 -9.96 14.12 -9.14
C THR A 126 -8.65 13.39 -9.44
N PRO A 127 -7.52 14.11 -9.61
CA PRO A 127 -6.23 13.46 -9.82
C PRO A 127 -5.84 12.58 -8.63
N LEU A 128 -5.34 11.39 -8.93
CA LEU A 128 -4.75 10.48 -7.96
C LEU A 128 -3.22 10.62 -8.00
N VAL A 129 -2.62 11.06 -6.90
CA VAL A 129 -1.16 11.10 -6.73
C VAL A 129 -0.71 9.79 -6.06
N GLU A 130 0.04 8.98 -6.82
CA GLU A 130 0.66 7.73 -6.37
C GLU A 130 2.18 7.94 -6.27
N ASP A 131 2.65 8.09 -5.03
CA ASP A 131 4.02 8.36 -4.63
C ASP A 131 4.77 7.11 -4.15
N ARG A 132 4.06 5.99 -3.97
CA ARG A 132 4.61 4.73 -3.44
C ARG A 132 4.58 3.60 -4.47
N VAL A 133 4.77 3.95 -5.75
CA VAL A 133 4.76 3.02 -6.90
C VAL A 133 5.71 1.82 -6.71
N ILE A 134 6.85 2.05 -6.05
CA ILE A 134 7.92 1.04 -5.88
C ILE A 134 7.66 0.13 -4.68
N ASP A 135 6.64 0.40 -3.87
CA ASP A 135 6.28 -0.46 -2.73
C ASP A 135 6.06 -1.90 -3.22
N THR A 136 6.97 -2.78 -2.83
CA THR A 136 6.83 -4.21 -3.08
C THR A 136 6.35 -4.86 -1.78
N PRO A 137 5.24 -5.62 -1.80
CA PRO A 137 4.78 -6.31 -0.61
C PRO A 137 5.82 -7.35 -0.20
N LEU A 138 6.21 -7.38 1.07
CA LEU A 138 7.14 -8.37 1.60
C LEU A 138 6.50 -9.76 1.69
N VAL A 139 5.17 -9.76 1.89
CA VAL A 139 4.36 -10.96 2.01
C VAL A 139 3.08 -10.76 1.20
N VAL A 140 2.73 -11.76 0.39
CA VAL A 140 1.47 -11.83 -0.34
C VAL A 140 0.83 -13.18 -0.06
N TYR A 141 -0.38 -13.15 0.52
CA TYR A 141 -1.23 -14.34 0.65
C TYR A 141 -2.34 -14.30 -0.39
N SER A 142 -2.73 -15.47 -0.89
CA SER A 142 -4.01 -15.66 -1.56
C SER A 142 -5.08 -16.03 -0.55
N LEU A 143 -6.26 -15.47 -0.73
CA LEU A 143 -7.51 -15.89 -0.14
C LEU A 143 -8.37 -16.51 -1.26
N SER A 144 -8.65 -17.81 -1.18
CA SER A 144 -9.48 -18.55 -2.14
C SER A 144 -10.37 -19.58 -1.42
N GLY A 145 -11.20 -20.32 -2.15
CA GLY A 145 -11.95 -21.46 -1.60
C GLY A 145 -13.48 -21.32 -1.62
N HIS A 146 -14.00 -20.13 -1.90
CA HIS A 146 -15.44 -19.86 -1.92
C HIS A 146 -15.92 -19.25 -3.26
N ASN A 147 -17.13 -19.62 -3.70
CA ASN A 147 -17.70 -19.15 -4.97
C ASN A 147 -18.33 -17.75 -4.87
N ASP A 148 -18.82 -17.38 -3.69
CA ASP A 148 -19.35 -16.04 -3.42
C ASP A 148 -18.21 -15.03 -3.23
N VAL A 149 -18.08 -14.13 -4.19
CA VAL A 149 -17.06 -13.08 -4.23
C VAL A 149 -17.30 -12.00 -3.17
N MET A 150 -18.56 -11.74 -2.81
CA MET A 150 -18.89 -10.77 -1.76
C MET A 150 -18.54 -11.32 -0.39
N TYR A 151 -18.75 -12.62 -0.17
CA TYR A 151 -18.27 -13.31 1.02
C TYR A 151 -16.74 -13.26 1.11
N MET A 152 -16.02 -13.62 0.03
CA MET A 152 -14.55 -13.52 0.00
C MET A 152 -14.04 -12.11 0.30
N ARG A 153 -14.69 -11.07 -0.26
CA ARG A 153 -14.37 -9.67 0.05
C ARG A 153 -14.54 -9.37 1.53
N LYS A 154 -15.67 -9.75 2.12
CA LYS A 154 -15.95 -9.53 3.55
C LYS A 154 -14.87 -10.16 4.42
N VAL A 155 -14.52 -11.41 4.16
CA VAL A 155 -13.44 -12.10 4.87
C VAL A 155 -12.10 -11.39 4.65
N ALA A 156 -11.78 -10.96 3.43
CA ALA A 156 -10.55 -10.22 3.13
C ALA A 156 -10.44 -8.91 3.92
N GLU A 157 -11.53 -8.15 4.04
CA GLU A 157 -11.56 -6.90 4.82
C GLU A 157 -11.47 -7.16 6.32
N GLU A 158 -12.13 -8.20 6.85
CA GLU A 158 -11.97 -8.61 8.25
C GLU A 158 -10.52 -9.03 8.57
N VAL A 159 -9.90 -9.81 7.69
CA VAL A 159 -8.49 -10.21 7.78
C VAL A 159 -7.58 -8.99 7.72
N LYS A 160 -7.82 -8.07 6.80
CA LYS A 160 -7.08 -6.80 6.71
C LYS A 160 -7.19 -6.00 8.00
N LEU A 161 -8.37 -5.85 8.59
CA LEU A 161 -8.55 -5.15 9.86
C LEU A 161 -7.77 -5.82 11.00
N LYS A 162 -7.79 -7.15 11.08
CA LYS A 162 -7.00 -7.90 12.07
C LYS A 162 -5.50 -7.69 11.88
N LEU A 163 -5.02 -7.75 10.63
CA LEU A 163 -3.61 -7.54 10.32
C LEU A 163 -3.18 -6.08 10.57
N LEU A 164 -4.04 -5.09 10.34
CA LEU A 164 -3.74 -3.67 10.65
C LEU A 164 -3.48 -3.43 12.14
N SER A 165 -3.85 -4.35 13.04
CA SER A 165 -3.50 -4.27 14.46
C SER A 165 -2.04 -4.63 14.77
N VAL A 166 -1.31 -5.18 13.79
CA VAL A 166 0.11 -5.52 13.90
C VAL A 166 0.94 -4.24 13.78
N PRO A 167 1.67 -3.81 14.83
CA PRO A 167 2.43 -2.55 14.84
C PRO A 167 3.49 -2.46 13.74
N GLU A 168 3.95 -3.60 13.24
CA GLU A 168 4.96 -3.67 12.18
C GLU A 168 4.42 -3.54 10.76
N LEU A 169 3.12 -3.45 10.56
CA LEU A 169 2.52 -3.24 9.24
C LEU A 169 2.23 -1.75 8.99
N SER A 170 2.71 -1.22 7.88
CA SER A 170 2.43 0.16 7.44
C SER A 170 1.18 0.22 6.56
N LYS A 171 1.02 -0.79 5.69
CA LYS A 171 -0.02 -0.82 4.66
C LYS A 171 -0.41 -2.26 4.38
N ILE A 172 -1.70 -2.44 4.10
CA ILE A 172 -2.24 -3.70 3.62
C ILE A 172 -3.07 -3.41 2.37
N LYS A 173 -2.74 -4.07 1.28
CA LYS A 173 -3.40 -3.90 -0.01
C LYS A 173 -4.13 -5.17 -0.39
N LEU A 174 -5.42 -5.04 -0.68
CA LEU A 174 -6.24 -6.11 -1.23
C LEU A 174 -6.23 -6.00 -2.76
N TYR A 175 -5.82 -7.06 -3.43
CA TYR A 175 -5.74 -7.16 -4.89
C TYR A 175 -6.94 -7.92 -5.44
N ALA A 176 -7.57 -7.37 -6.49
CA ALA A 176 -8.72 -7.95 -7.18
C ALA A 176 -9.91 -8.32 -6.28
N GLN A 177 -10.08 -7.61 -5.16
CA GLN A 177 -11.31 -7.68 -4.41
C GLN A 177 -12.47 -7.12 -5.24
N ALA A 178 -13.67 -7.70 -5.10
CA ALA A 178 -14.86 -7.14 -5.74
C ALA A 178 -15.14 -5.74 -5.22
N GLU A 179 -15.45 -4.80 -6.11
CA GLU A 179 -15.99 -3.49 -5.72
C GLU A 179 -17.47 -3.64 -5.38
N GLU A 180 -17.93 -2.95 -4.35
CA GLU A 180 -19.34 -2.95 -3.95
C GLU A 180 -20.10 -1.97 -4.83
N GLU A 181 -21.26 -2.38 -5.32
CA GLU A 181 -22.13 -1.55 -6.12
C GLU A 181 -23.59 -1.78 -5.73
N ILE A 182 -24.35 -0.67 -5.67
CA ILE A 182 -25.80 -0.71 -5.62
C ILE A 182 -26.31 -0.46 -7.03
N SER A 183 -26.71 -1.53 -7.70
CA SER A 183 -27.32 -1.49 -9.02
C SER A 183 -28.81 -1.18 -8.91
N ILE A 184 -29.28 -0.19 -9.67
CA ILE A 184 -30.69 0.16 -9.80
C ILE A 184 -31.07 -0.19 -11.24
N GLU A 185 -31.76 -1.32 -11.42
CA GLU A 185 -32.21 -1.82 -12.72
C GLU A 185 -33.66 -1.36 -12.97
N PRO A 186 -33.91 -0.35 -13.83
CA PRO A 186 -35.25 0.17 -14.03
C PRO A 186 -36.13 -0.85 -14.78
N ASP A 187 -37.38 -0.98 -14.36
CA ASP A 187 -38.38 -1.83 -15.02
C ASP A 187 -38.91 -1.09 -16.26
N SER A 188 -38.40 -1.44 -17.44
CA SER A 188 -38.71 -0.74 -18.69
C SER A 188 -40.19 -0.74 -19.03
N ASP A 189 -40.94 -1.78 -18.65
CA ASP A 189 -42.35 -1.91 -19.00
C ASP A 189 -43.20 -1.00 -18.13
N LYS A 190 -42.90 -0.95 -16.82
CA LYS A 190 -43.57 -0.02 -15.90
C LYS A 190 -43.23 1.44 -16.21
N LEU A 191 -41.97 1.73 -16.50
CA LEU A 191 -41.57 3.09 -16.87
C LEU A 191 -42.29 3.58 -18.14
N LYS A 192 -42.45 2.72 -19.14
CA LYS A 192 -43.24 3.04 -20.35
C LYS A 192 -44.71 3.30 -20.06
N GLN A 193 -45.34 2.50 -19.20
CA GLN A 193 -46.75 2.70 -18.82
C GLN A 193 -46.97 4.03 -18.08
N LEU A 194 -45.98 4.46 -17.32
CA LEU A 194 -46.02 5.70 -16.55
C LEU A 194 -45.47 6.92 -17.32
N GLU A 195 -45.08 6.73 -18.59
CA GLU A 195 -44.48 7.77 -19.45
C GLU A 195 -43.21 8.42 -18.84
N ILE A 196 -42.44 7.63 -18.08
CA ILE A 196 -41.20 8.06 -17.43
C ILE A 196 -40.01 7.56 -18.22
N ASN A 197 -39.07 8.44 -18.53
CA ASN A 197 -37.79 8.05 -19.10
C ASN A 197 -36.74 7.80 -18.00
N SER A 198 -35.71 7.02 -18.32
CA SER A 198 -34.64 6.69 -17.38
C SER A 198 -33.90 7.95 -16.88
N ASP A 199 -33.73 8.97 -17.72
CA ASP A 199 -33.08 10.23 -17.34
C ASP A 199 -33.84 10.99 -16.22
N TYR A 200 -35.17 10.93 -16.24
CA TYR A 200 -36.00 11.51 -15.20
C TYR A 200 -35.78 10.81 -13.86
N LEU A 201 -35.71 9.47 -13.89
CA LEU A 201 -35.41 8.66 -12.69
C LEU A 201 -34.02 8.99 -12.13
N VAL A 202 -33.00 9.08 -12.99
CA VAL A 202 -31.63 9.45 -12.60
C VAL A 202 -31.61 10.84 -11.98
N LYS A 203 -32.31 11.83 -12.54
CA LYS A 203 -32.40 13.18 -11.98
C LYS A 203 -33.06 13.21 -10.61
N GLN A 204 -34.15 12.46 -10.40
CA GLN A 204 -34.85 12.35 -9.12
C GLN A 204 -33.99 11.68 -8.04
N ILE A 205 -33.28 10.60 -8.39
CA ILE A 205 -32.39 9.90 -7.44
C ILE A 205 -31.20 10.81 -7.09
N THR A 206 -30.59 11.46 -8.10
CA THR A 206 -29.44 12.35 -7.91
C THR A 206 -29.81 13.56 -7.05
N SER A 207 -30.99 14.15 -7.24
CA SER A 207 -31.44 15.29 -6.43
C SER A 207 -31.66 14.93 -4.97
N LYS A 208 -32.10 13.70 -4.69
CA LYS A 208 -32.32 13.18 -3.33
C LYS A 208 -31.07 12.67 -2.64
N THR A 209 -30.02 12.35 -3.41
CA THR A 209 -28.73 11.87 -2.87
C THR A 209 -27.79 13.03 -2.52
N LYS A 210 -28.12 14.27 -2.88
CA LYS A 210 -27.27 15.44 -2.58
C LYS A 210 -27.33 15.79 -1.08
N VAL A 211 -26.15 15.93 -0.47
CA VAL A 211 -26.01 16.52 0.86
C VAL A 211 -26.19 18.03 0.73
N VAL A 212 -27.27 18.56 1.28
CA VAL A 212 -27.54 20.00 1.29
C VAL A 212 -26.99 20.58 2.60
N PRO A 213 -25.95 21.42 2.56
CA PRO A 213 -25.48 22.11 3.76
C PRO A 213 -26.54 23.11 4.22
N LEU A 214 -27.10 22.89 5.41
CA LEU A 214 -28.01 23.85 6.03
C LEU A 214 -27.18 24.94 6.73
N GLN A 215 -27.63 26.19 6.64
CA GLN A 215 -26.98 27.30 7.33
C GLN A 215 -27.07 27.11 8.85
N THR A 216 -26.02 27.54 9.53
CA THR A 216 -26.01 27.64 10.99
C THR A 216 -26.95 28.76 11.42
N LEU A 217 -27.92 28.44 12.27
CA LEU A 217 -28.80 29.45 12.85
C LEU A 217 -28.16 30.01 14.12
N GLN A 218 -28.01 31.34 14.19
CA GLN A 218 -27.75 32.03 15.44
C GLN A 218 -29.08 32.37 16.10
N ALA A 219 -29.34 31.79 17.27
CA ALA A 219 -30.45 32.16 18.13
C ALA A 219 -29.88 32.65 19.46
N ASP A 220 -30.08 33.93 19.74
CA ASP A 220 -29.54 34.65 20.90
C ASP A 220 -28.01 34.47 21.06
N SER A 221 -27.58 33.65 22.03
CA SER A 221 -26.18 33.33 22.36
C SER A 221 -25.80 31.89 22.00
N ARG A 222 -26.64 31.17 21.24
CA ARG A 222 -26.41 29.77 20.87
C ARG A 222 -26.30 29.62 19.36
N GLN A 223 -25.29 28.87 18.95
CA GLN A 223 -25.09 28.44 17.59
C GLN A 223 -25.76 27.08 17.40
N ILE A 224 -26.79 27.01 16.54
CA ILE A 224 -27.47 25.75 16.21
C ILE A 224 -27.03 25.33 14.81
N ILE A 225 -26.30 24.22 14.74
CA ILE A 225 -25.91 23.57 13.48
C ILE A 225 -27.01 22.59 13.10
N LEU A 226 -27.70 22.88 12.00
CA LEU A 226 -28.68 21.96 11.42
C LEU A 226 -27.98 21.02 10.44
N ASN A 227 -28.20 19.72 10.57
CA ASN A 227 -27.73 18.72 9.61
C ASN A 227 -28.95 17.94 9.10
N ALA A 228 -29.20 18.01 7.78
CA ALA A 228 -30.35 17.39 7.15
C ALA A 228 -30.27 15.86 7.07
N LYS A 229 -29.10 15.24 7.35
CA LYS A 229 -28.86 13.79 7.26
C LYS A 229 -29.51 13.15 6.02
N THR A 230 -29.23 13.68 4.84
CA THR A 230 -29.84 13.21 3.57
C THR A 230 -29.13 11.99 2.97
N GLU A 231 -28.15 11.41 3.66
CA GLU A 231 -27.42 10.23 3.22
C GLU A 231 -28.20 8.95 3.52
N TYR A 232 -28.36 8.09 2.52
CA TYR A 232 -28.94 6.76 2.71
C TYR A 232 -28.05 5.89 3.59
N GLN A 233 -28.63 5.31 4.64
CA GLN A 233 -27.96 4.43 5.59
C GLN A 233 -28.17 2.94 5.27
N SER A 234 -29.15 2.63 4.42
CA SER A 234 -29.48 1.24 4.05
C SER A 234 -30.02 1.11 2.63
N ILE A 235 -29.94 -0.10 2.08
CA ILE A 235 -30.56 -0.41 0.80
C ILE A 235 -32.08 -0.26 0.82
N ASP A 236 -32.70 -0.49 1.99
CA ASP A 236 -34.15 -0.38 2.14
C ASP A 236 -34.60 1.08 2.12
N GLU A 237 -33.80 2.01 2.62
CA GLU A 237 -34.04 3.44 2.43
C GLU A 237 -33.99 3.83 0.95
N ILE A 238 -33.01 3.31 0.19
CA ILE A 238 -32.93 3.52 -1.26
C ILE A 238 -34.17 2.97 -1.96
N LYS A 239 -34.61 1.75 -1.63
CA LYS A 239 -35.84 1.15 -2.18
C LYS A 239 -37.09 1.96 -1.86
N SER A 240 -37.18 2.49 -0.65
CA SER A 240 -38.31 3.30 -0.19
C SER A 240 -38.31 4.74 -0.72
N THR A 241 -37.27 5.12 -1.49
CA THR A 241 -37.15 6.48 -2.03
C THR A 241 -38.35 6.82 -2.90
N LEU A 242 -39.11 7.84 -2.48
CA LEU A 242 -40.30 8.27 -3.20
C LEU A 242 -39.91 9.01 -4.48
N ILE A 243 -40.32 8.48 -5.63
CA ILE A 243 -40.16 9.10 -6.94
C ILE A 243 -41.49 9.76 -7.31
N MET A 244 -41.44 11.05 -7.65
CA MET A 244 -42.62 11.78 -8.13
C MET A 244 -42.91 11.35 -9.58
N LEU A 245 -44.15 10.98 -9.85
CA LEU A 245 -44.64 10.61 -11.17
C LEU A 245 -45.09 11.88 -11.95
N PRO A 246 -45.22 11.83 -13.28
CA PRO A 246 -45.69 12.97 -14.08
C PRO A 246 -47.08 13.50 -13.69
N ASP A 247 -47.93 12.63 -13.14
CA ASP A 247 -49.27 12.96 -12.63
C ASP A 247 -49.25 13.61 -11.22
N GLY A 248 -48.07 13.79 -10.62
CA GLY A 248 -47.87 14.40 -9.31
C GLY A 248 -47.98 13.43 -8.13
N THR A 249 -48.27 12.15 -8.37
CA THR A 249 -48.27 11.13 -7.32
C THR A 249 -46.85 10.70 -6.97
N ASN A 250 -46.64 10.11 -5.78
CA ASN A 250 -45.34 9.62 -5.35
C ASN A 250 -45.36 8.09 -5.27
N MET A 251 -44.34 7.45 -5.83
CA MET A 251 -44.20 6.00 -5.85
C MET A 251 -42.82 5.58 -5.33
N PRO A 252 -42.71 4.56 -4.46
CA PRO A 252 -41.42 4.02 -4.03
C PRO A 252 -40.58 3.50 -5.21
N LEU A 253 -39.26 3.71 -5.14
CA LEU A 253 -38.31 3.26 -6.16
C LEU A 253 -38.39 1.75 -6.41
N GLU A 254 -38.63 0.93 -5.38
CA GLU A 254 -38.77 -0.52 -5.51
C GLU A 254 -39.91 -0.98 -6.43
N LEU A 255 -40.94 -0.14 -6.63
CA LEU A 255 -42.02 -0.45 -7.56
C LEU A 255 -41.63 -0.15 -9.01
N LEU A 256 -40.66 0.75 -9.22
CA LEU A 256 -40.21 1.24 -10.52
C LEU A 256 -38.90 0.59 -11.00
N ALA A 257 -38.07 0.11 -10.07
CA ALA A 257 -36.76 -0.44 -10.36
C ALA A 257 -36.37 -1.52 -9.34
N LYS A 258 -35.58 -2.49 -9.80
CA LYS A 258 -34.98 -3.51 -8.94
C LYS A 258 -33.65 -3.00 -8.40
N VAL A 259 -33.61 -2.78 -7.08
CA VAL A 259 -32.40 -2.34 -6.36
C VAL A 259 -31.68 -3.59 -5.82
N LYS A 260 -30.43 -3.82 -6.26
CA LYS A 260 -29.58 -4.91 -5.75
C LYS A 260 -28.25 -4.36 -5.27
N TYR A 261 -27.81 -4.87 -4.13
CA TYR A 261 -26.44 -4.72 -3.65
C TYR A 261 -25.62 -5.95 -4.03
N GLY A 262 -24.44 -5.75 -4.56
CA GLY A 262 -23.55 -6.85 -4.94
C GLY A 262 -22.21 -6.37 -5.45
N ALA A 263 -21.49 -7.29 -6.10
CA ALA A 263 -20.24 -6.96 -6.76
C ALA A 263 -20.54 -6.21 -8.06
N LYS A 264 -19.78 -5.14 -8.31
CA LYS A 264 -19.73 -4.46 -9.60
C LYS A 264 -19.47 -5.46 -10.72
N GLN A 265 -20.29 -5.44 -11.77
CA GLN A 265 -20.25 -6.44 -12.84
C GLN A 265 -18.97 -6.36 -13.68
N ASP A 266 -18.47 -5.15 -13.92
CA ASP A 266 -17.22 -4.92 -14.63
C ASP A 266 -16.04 -4.96 -13.65
N ALA A 267 -15.58 -6.17 -13.34
CA ALA A 267 -14.39 -6.36 -12.52
C ALA A 267 -13.16 -5.78 -13.25
N GLY A 268 -12.69 -4.61 -12.82
CA GLY A 268 -11.50 -3.96 -13.40
C GLY A 268 -10.20 -4.76 -13.23
N SER A 269 -10.18 -5.74 -12.31
CA SER A 269 -9.06 -6.69 -12.15
C SER A 269 -9.54 -8.02 -11.56
N VAL A 270 -8.89 -9.12 -11.97
CA VAL A 270 -9.14 -10.47 -11.46
C VAL A 270 -7.82 -11.09 -11.04
N PHE A 271 -7.79 -11.80 -9.91
CA PHE A 271 -6.61 -12.50 -9.41
C PHE A 271 -6.89 -13.99 -9.40
N TRP A 272 -5.95 -14.76 -9.97
CA TRP A 272 -6.04 -16.21 -10.08
C TRP A 272 -4.87 -16.86 -9.37
N LYS A 273 -5.15 -17.97 -8.69
CA LYS A 273 -4.14 -18.85 -8.15
C LYS A 273 -4.53 -20.28 -8.45
N ASP A 274 -3.64 -21.03 -9.10
CA ASP A 274 -3.83 -22.45 -9.40
C ASP A 274 -5.19 -22.77 -10.04
N GLY A 275 -5.65 -21.88 -10.94
CA GLY A 275 -6.93 -22.00 -11.64
C GLY A 275 -8.18 -21.63 -10.82
N LYS A 276 -8.03 -21.24 -9.55
CA LYS A 276 -9.11 -20.71 -8.70
C LYS A 276 -9.05 -19.18 -8.64
N ARG A 277 -10.23 -18.54 -8.62
CA ARG A 277 -10.32 -17.09 -8.36
C ARG A 277 -9.94 -16.84 -6.90
N ALA A 278 -9.10 -15.84 -6.66
CA ALA A 278 -8.61 -15.49 -5.35
C ALA A 278 -8.59 -13.97 -5.14
N ILE A 279 -8.40 -13.55 -3.88
CA ILE A 279 -8.05 -12.18 -3.51
C ILE A 279 -6.62 -12.19 -2.99
N GLY A 280 -5.78 -11.29 -3.50
CA GLY A 280 -4.41 -11.15 -2.99
C GLY A 280 -4.39 -10.23 -1.78
N ILE A 281 -3.70 -10.61 -0.71
CA ILE A 281 -3.48 -9.79 0.49
C ILE A 281 -2.00 -9.47 0.56
N GLY A 282 -1.62 -8.26 0.14
CA GLY A 282 -0.26 -7.75 0.21
C GLY A 282 -0.01 -7.00 1.51
N MET A 283 1.09 -7.35 2.18
CA MET A 283 1.52 -6.77 3.45
C MET A 283 2.82 -6.00 3.27
N PHE A 284 2.88 -4.79 3.81
CA PHE A 284 4.00 -3.87 3.72
C PHE A 284 4.44 -3.45 5.13
N ILE A 285 5.75 -3.29 5.33
CA ILE A 285 6.37 -2.86 6.58
C ILE A 285 6.82 -1.39 6.42
N PRO A 286 6.79 -0.56 7.48
CA PRO A 286 7.35 0.78 7.42
C PRO A 286 8.88 0.78 7.24
N GLU A 287 9.39 1.86 6.66
CA GLU A 287 10.79 2.04 6.28
C GLU A 287 11.80 1.87 7.43
N ASN A 288 11.34 2.07 8.67
CA ASN A 288 12.17 2.09 9.87
C ASN A 288 12.18 0.76 10.66
N GLN A 289 11.50 -0.28 10.20
CA GLN A 289 11.44 -1.57 10.88
C GLN A 289 12.05 -2.68 10.02
N LEU A 290 13.18 -3.20 10.49
CA LEU A 290 14.17 -3.85 9.62
C LEU A 290 14.42 -5.33 9.93
N ASN A 291 13.63 -5.95 10.82
CA ASN A 291 13.75 -7.39 11.06
C ASN A 291 12.65 -8.15 10.34
N VAL A 292 12.88 -8.34 9.03
CA VAL A 292 11.97 -9.04 8.12
C VAL A 292 11.72 -10.48 8.58
N VAL A 293 12.72 -11.13 9.21
CA VAL A 293 12.64 -12.54 9.66
C VAL A 293 11.67 -12.69 10.83
N THR A 294 11.86 -11.92 11.91
CA THR A 294 10.96 -11.96 13.08
C THR A 294 9.53 -11.55 12.72
N PHE A 295 9.39 -10.57 11.83
CA PHE A 295 8.10 -10.20 11.25
C PHE A 295 7.43 -11.40 10.56
N GLY A 296 8.17 -12.13 9.73
CA GLY A 296 7.65 -13.30 9.03
C GLY A 296 7.11 -14.38 9.98
N GLU A 297 7.79 -14.63 11.10
CA GLU A 297 7.33 -15.58 12.11
C GLU A 297 6.01 -15.14 12.76
N LYS A 298 5.89 -13.84 13.11
CA LYS A 298 4.65 -13.27 13.66
C LYS A 298 3.49 -13.38 12.67
N ILE A 299 3.71 -13.02 11.41
CA ILE A 299 2.69 -13.12 10.36
C ILE A 299 2.23 -14.57 10.16
N LYS A 300 3.15 -15.55 10.14
CA LYS A 300 2.78 -16.96 10.06
C LYS A 300 1.87 -17.37 11.22
N SER A 301 2.19 -16.94 12.45
CA SER A 301 1.36 -17.24 13.62
C SER A 301 -0.05 -16.66 13.47
N ILE A 302 -0.16 -15.39 13.09
CA ILE A 302 -1.44 -14.70 12.91
C ILE A 302 -2.26 -15.34 11.78
N MET A 303 -1.63 -15.65 10.65
CA MET A 303 -2.29 -16.30 9.52
C MET A 303 -2.78 -17.71 9.89
N ASN A 304 -2.02 -18.46 10.69
CA ASN A 304 -2.47 -19.77 11.20
C ASN A 304 -3.69 -19.67 12.13
N GLU A 305 -3.82 -18.58 12.88
CA GLU A 305 -5.03 -18.34 13.69
C GLU A 305 -6.23 -17.93 12.83
N ILE A 306 -5.98 -17.13 11.80
CA ILE A 306 -7.01 -16.70 10.84
C ILE A 306 -7.53 -17.90 10.04
N ASP A 307 -6.64 -18.76 9.57
CA ASP A 307 -6.99 -19.97 8.83
C ASP A 307 -7.96 -20.87 9.62
N LYS A 308 -7.73 -21.02 10.94
CA LYS A 308 -8.63 -21.75 11.84
C LYS A 308 -10.00 -21.08 12.03
N GLN A 309 -10.08 -19.77 11.86
CA GLN A 309 -11.31 -19.00 12.04
C GLN A 309 -12.24 -19.10 10.81
N TYR A 310 -11.67 -19.32 9.62
CA TYR A 310 -12.41 -19.42 8.36
C TYR A 310 -12.08 -20.74 7.64
N PRO A 311 -12.62 -21.88 8.11
CA PRO A 311 -12.29 -23.20 7.54
C PRO A 311 -12.74 -23.40 6.10
N ASP A 312 -13.69 -22.58 5.62
CA ASP A 312 -14.21 -22.60 4.24
C ASP A 312 -13.35 -21.75 3.28
N ILE A 313 -12.27 -21.15 3.77
CA ILE A 313 -11.36 -20.26 3.03
C ILE A 313 -9.93 -20.77 3.17
N GLU A 314 -9.25 -20.94 2.04
CA GLU A 314 -7.84 -21.34 1.97
C GLU A 314 -6.96 -20.08 1.94
N PHE A 315 -6.12 -19.91 2.96
CA PHE A 315 -5.08 -18.88 2.99
C PHE A 315 -3.72 -19.49 2.68
N GLU A 316 -3.10 -19.06 1.57
CA GLU A 316 -1.84 -19.63 1.16
C GLU A 316 -0.82 -18.56 0.76
N PRO A 317 0.44 -18.64 1.19
CA PRO A 317 1.46 -17.69 0.79
C PRO A 317 1.81 -17.88 -0.69
N ILE A 318 1.71 -16.81 -1.48
CA ILE A 318 2.20 -16.76 -2.87
C ILE A 318 3.62 -16.21 -2.89
N PHE A 319 3.86 -15.18 -2.09
CA PHE A 319 5.17 -14.55 -1.95
C PHE A 319 5.48 -14.34 -0.46
N PHE A 320 6.67 -14.75 -0.04
CA PHE A 320 7.08 -14.66 1.35
C PHE A 320 8.58 -14.37 1.46
N GLN A 321 8.94 -13.10 1.41
CA GLN A 321 10.33 -12.64 1.47
C GLN A 321 11.08 -13.06 2.74
N PRO A 322 10.48 -13.09 3.95
CA PRO A 322 11.23 -13.44 5.17
C PRO A 322 11.95 -14.79 5.12
N ASN A 323 11.36 -15.79 4.45
CA ASN A 323 12.00 -17.09 4.28
C ASN A 323 13.26 -16.98 3.41
N ARG A 324 13.21 -16.17 2.34
CA ARG A 324 14.34 -15.94 1.43
C ARG A 324 15.47 -15.21 2.12
N VAL A 325 15.14 -14.17 2.89
CA VAL A 325 16.12 -13.42 3.71
C VAL A 325 16.82 -14.36 4.69
N SER A 326 16.04 -15.17 5.43
CA SER A 326 16.58 -16.13 6.39
C SER A 326 17.53 -17.15 5.73
N ALA A 327 17.14 -17.71 4.58
CA ALA A 327 17.97 -18.64 3.83
C ALA A 327 19.27 -18.00 3.34
N ARG A 328 19.22 -16.80 2.73
CA ARG A 328 20.43 -16.09 2.26
C ARG A 328 21.39 -15.75 3.39
N ILE A 329 20.89 -15.37 4.56
CA ILE A 329 21.73 -15.05 5.72
C ILE A 329 22.40 -16.30 6.26
N SER A 330 21.68 -17.42 6.33
CA SER A 330 22.26 -18.71 6.71
C SER A 330 23.34 -19.16 5.71
N GLU A 331 23.09 -19.00 4.41
CA GLU A 331 24.05 -19.33 3.35
C GLU A 331 25.30 -18.44 3.41
N LEU A 332 25.14 -17.14 3.63
CA LEU A 332 26.23 -16.19 3.83
C LEU A 332 27.07 -16.57 5.06
N GLY A 333 26.41 -16.86 6.18
CA GLY A 333 27.08 -17.29 7.41
C GLY A 333 27.85 -18.59 7.22
N ASN A 334 27.26 -19.58 6.55
CA ASN A 334 27.93 -20.85 6.23
C ASN A 334 29.13 -20.65 5.29
N SER A 335 28.98 -19.81 4.27
CA SER A 335 30.06 -19.50 3.32
C SER A 335 31.22 -18.77 4.01
N LEU A 336 30.91 -17.83 4.90
CA LEU A 336 31.89 -17.11 5.70
C LEU A 336 32.65 -18.06 6.63
N LEU A 337 31.95 -18.92 7.36
CA LEU A 337 32.56 -19.93 8.23
C LEU A 337 33.44 -20.91 7.43
N MET A 338 32.98 -21.36 6.26
CA MET A 338 33.73 -22.28 5.43
C MET A 338 35.01 -21.63 4.88
N GLY A 339 34.93 -20.36 4.48
CA GLY A 339 36.10 -19.55 4.11
C GLY A 339 37.09 -19.38 5.26
N MET A 340 36.61 -19.06 6.47
CA MET A 340 37.45 -18.95 7.67
C MET A 340 38.20 -20.26 7.96
N ILE A 341 37.50 -21.40 7.90
CA ILE A 341 38.09 -22.73 8.15
C ILE A 341 39.16 -23.04 7.11
N LEU A 342 38.88 -22.83 5.81
CA LEU A 342 39.84 -23.10 4.75
C LEU A 342 41.10 -22.25 4.89
N VAL A 343 40.96 -20.94 5.14
CA VAL A 343 42.11 -20.06 5.37
C VAL A 343 42.88 -20.49 6.63
N SER A 344 42.18 -20.87 7.70
CA SER A 344 42.81 -21.37 8.93
C SER A 344 43.62 -22.65 8.70
N ILE A 345 43.10 -23.58 7.90
CA ILE A 345 43.81 -24.81 7.52
C ILE A 345 45.06 -24.48 6.71
N VAL A 346 44.93 -23.63 5.69
CA VAL A 346 46.06 -23.20 4.85
C VAL A 346 47.15 -22.55 5.72
N LEU A 347 46.81 -21.57 6.56
CA LEU A 347 47.77 -20.93 7.45
C LEU A 347 48.45 -21.92 8.40
N THR A 348 47.69 -22.86 8.95
CA THR A 348 48.22 -23.89 9.87
C THR A 348 49.18 -24.84 9.17
N VAL A 349 48.92 -25.22 7.92
CA VAL A 349 49.78 -26.10 7.12
C VAL A 349 51.08 -25.40 6.72
N PHE A 350 51.02 -24.13 6.28
CA PHE A 350 52.20 -23.41 5.78
C PHE A 350 53.08 -22.78 6.88
N LEU A 351 52.48 -22.27 7.97
CA LEU A 351 53.23 -21.62 9.07
C LEU A 351 53.57 -22.61 10.20
N GLY A 352 52.89 -23.75 10.26
CA GLY A 352 52.96 -24.69 11.38
C GLY A 352 51.91 -24.39 12.45
N MET A 353 51.66 -25.39 13.33
CA MET A 353 50.50 -25.41 14.24
C MET A 353 50.37 -24.17 15.12
N ARG A 354 51.45 -23.75 15.79
CA ARG A 354 51.41 -22.62 16.74
C ARG A 354 51.23 -21.26 16.06
N PRO A 355 52.11 -20.81 15.15
CA PRO A 355 51.95 -19.52 14.50
C PRO A 355 50.70 -19.47 13.59
N GLY A 356 50.36 -20.58 12.92
CA GLY A 356 49.17 -20.67 12.07
C GLY A 356 47.86 -20.48 12.85
N LEU A 357 47.69 -21.14 14.00
CA LEU A 357 46.51 -20.96 14.85
C LEU A 357 46.42 -19.53 15.44
N VAL A 358 47.56 -18.93 15.80
CA VAL A 358 47.58 -17.55 16.31
C VAL A 358 47.08 -16.59 15.23
N VAL A 359 47.57 -16.70 13.99
CA VAL A 359 47.11 -15.83 12.88
C VAL A 359 45.66 -16.14 12.49
N ALA A 360 45.27 -17.42 12.43
CA ALA A 360 43.91 -17.83 12.13
C ALA A 360 42.89 -17.28 13.14
N SER A 361 43.25 -17.21 14.43
CA SER A 361 42.38 -16.66 15.48
C SER A 361 42.04 -15.17 15.31
N ILE A 362 42.80 -14.44 14.50
CA ILE A 362 42.55 -13.03 14.18
C ILE A 362 41.34 -12.90 13.24
N ILE A 363 41.07 -13.88 12.38
CA ILE A 363 39.99 -13.78 11.38
C ILE A 363 38.61 -13.71 12.03
N PRO A 364 38.22 -14.61 12.96
CA PRO A 364 36.96 -14.48 13.68
C PRO A 364 36.95 -13.20 14.53
N LEU A 365 38.08 -12.85 15.15
CA LEU A 365 38.18 -11.65 15.97
C LEU A 365 37.78 -10.42 15.15
N VAL A 366 38.43 -10.16 14.01
CA VAL A 366 38.14 -9.01 13.13
C VAL A 366 36.73 -9.05 12.54
N THR A 367 36.16 -10.24 12.34
CA THR A 367 34.81 -10.37 11.79
C THR A 367 33.73 -10.03 12.81
N PHE A 368 33.98 -10.34 14.09
CA PHE A 368 33.04 -10.05 15.16
C PHE A 368 33.31 -8.68 15.78
N THR A 369 34.55 -8.24 16.00
CA THR A 369 34.86 -6.88 16.50
C THR A 369 34.49 -5.81 15.50
#